data_AF-A0A087TT84-F1
#
_entry.id   AF-A0A087TT84-F1
#
_cell.length_a   1.000
_cell.length_b   1.000
_cell.length_c   1.000
_cell.angle_alpha   90.00
_cell.angle_beta   90.00
_cell.angle_gamma   90.00
#
_symmetry.space_group_name_H-M   'P 1'
#
loop_
_entity.id
_entity.type
_entity.pdbx_description
1 polymer ?
#
loop_
_entity_poly.entity_id
_entity_poly.type
_entity_poly.pdbx_seq_one_letter_code
_entity_poly.pdbx_strand_id
1 'polypeptide(L)' 'MDRITVLCCSNMSGMDKRKPLVIGKTTKPCCFKGLRMDSLPVVYCASRNVWMNSELFKECMKDWDRELQCQSRKSASSS' A
#
# COMPACT_ATOMS: atom_id res chain seq x y z
N MET A 1 14.65 -15.28 -11.17
CA MET A 1 13.22 -14.92 -11.34
C MET A 1 12.86 -13.94 -10.24
N ASP A 2 12.63 -12.69 -10.63
CA ASP A 2 12.08 -11.68 -9.73
C ASP A 2 10.56 -11.88 -9.67
N ARG A 3 10.07 -12.26 -8.49
CA ARG A 3 8.64 -12.30 -8.19
C ARG A 3 8.31 -11.00 -7.48
N ILE A 4 7.12 -10.46 -7.75
CA ILE A 4 6.50 -9.40 -6.97
C ILE A 4 5.05 -9.80 -6.69
N THR A 5 4.54 -9.43 -5.53
CA THR A 5 3.13 -9.58 -5.18
C THR A 5 2.51 -8.19 -5.13
N VAL A 6 1.39 -7.98 -5.81
CA VAL A 6 0.67 -6.70 -5.80
C VAL A 6 -0.70 -6.92 -5.17
N LEU A 7 -1.01 -6.14 -4.14
CA LEU A 7 -2.32 -6.11 -3.50
C LEU A 7 -3.03 -4.81 -3.89
N CYS A 8 -4.16 -4.96 -4.55
CA CYS A 8 -5.06 -3.87 -4.90
C CYS A 8 -6.30 -3.93 -4.00
N CYS A 9 -6.57 -2.85 -3.28
CA CYS A 9 -7.78 -2.70 -2.48
C CYS A 9 -8.59 -1.52 -3.05
N SER A 10 -9.89 -1.72 -3.22
CA SER A 10 -10.81 -0.68 -3.65
C SER A 10 -12.08 -0.72 -2.80
N ASN A 11 -12.71 0.44 -2.60
CA ASN A 11 -14.00 0.49 -1.91
C ASN A 11 -15.12 -0.09 -2.79
N MET A 12 -16.27 -0.39 -2.17
CA MET A 12 -17.42 -0.97 -2.86
C MET A 12 -17.92 -0.11 -4.04
N SER A 13 -17.71 1.21 -3.97
CA SER A 13 -18.06 2.15 -5.04
C SER A 13 -17.06 2.14 -6.22
N GLY A 14 -15.86 1.58 -6.03
CA GLY A 14 -14.80 1.55 -7.05
C GLY A 14 -14.19 2.92 -7.41
N MET A 15 -14.70 3.98 -6.79
CA MET A 15 -14.33 5.38 -7.04
C MET A 15 -13.02 5.75 -6.36
N ASP A 16 -12.78 5.20 -5.17
CA ASP A 16 -11.54 5.40 -4.42
C ASP A 16 -10.59 4.23 -4.67
N LYS A 17 -9.72 4.42 -5.67
CA LYS A 17 -8.60 3.51 -5.95
C LYS A 17 -7.40 3.97 -5.14
N ARG A 18 -7.07 3.24 -4.08
CA ARG A 18 -5.91 3.55 -3.24
C ARG A 18 -4.61 3.06 -3.87
N LYS A 19 -3.49 3.58 -3.33
CA LYS A 19 -2.15 3.14 -3.68
C LYS A 19 -2.05 1.62 -3.47
N PRO A 20 -1.72 0.83 -4.51
CA PRO A 20 -1.54 -0.60 -4.35
C PRO A 20 -0.29 -0.87 -3.52
N LEU A 21 -0.32 -1.96 -2.75
CA LEU A 21 0.84 -2.46 -2.03
C LEU A 21 1.62 -3.41 -2.94
N VAL A 22 2.91 -3.16 -3.08
CA VAL A 22 3.85 -3.99 -3.83
C VAL A 22 4.82 -4.64 -2.86
N ILE A 23 4.88 -5.97 -2.86
CA ILE A 23 5.81 -6.76 -2.05
C ILE A 23 6.86 -7.37 -2.98
N GLY A 24 8.11 -6.97 -2.79
CA GLY A 24 9.27 -7.54 -3.49
C GLY A 24 10.17 -8.34 -2.56
N LYS A 25 11.23 -8.92 -3.12
CA LYS A 25 12.23 -9.68 -2.35
C LYS A 25 13.19 -8.80 -1.57
N THR A 26 13.55 -7.66 -2.16
CA THR A 26 14.63 -6.79 -1.70
C THR A 26 14.05 -5.47 -1.22
N THR A 27 14.55 -4.92 -0.10
CA THR A 27 14.11 -3.64 0.48
C THR A 27 14.27 -2.46 -0.48
N LYS A 28 15.29 -2.49 -1.33
CA LYS A 28 15.53 -1.46 -2.34
C LYS A 28 15.94 -2.11 -3.66
N PRO A 29 14.98 -2.48 -4.52
CA PRO A 29 15.29 -3.06 -5.81
C PRO A 29 15.98 -2.01 -6.68
N CYS A 30 16.88 -2.47 -7.57
CA CYS A 30 17.71 -1.58 -8.38
C CYS A 30 16.90 -0.61 -9.25
N CYS A 31 15.69 -1.01 -9.66
CA CYS A 31 14.76 -0.17 -10.43
C CYS A 31 14.23 1.06 -9.67
N PHE A 32 14.35 1.10 -8.34
CA PHE A 32 14.00 2.26 -7.53
C PHE A 32 15.22 3.04 -7.03
N LYS A 33 16.42 2.78 -7.57
CA LYS A 33 17.63 3.52 -7.21
C LYS A 33 17.48 4.98 -7.66
N GLY A 34 17.62 5.91 -6.71
CA GLY A 34 17.49 7.35 -6.97
C GLY A 34 16.06 7.90 -6.88
N LEU A 35 15.06 7.05 -6.66
CA LEU A 35 13.67 7.47 -6.43
C LEU A 35 13.37 7.60 -4.93
N ARG A 36 12.49 8.54 -4.59
CA ARG A 36 11.91 8.65 -3.25
C ARG A 36 10.70 7.74 -3.18
N MET A 37 10.71 6.76 -2.27
CA MET A 37 9.64 5.76 -2.14
C MET A 37 8.29 6.39 -1.80
N ASP A 38 8.26 7.43 -0.95
CA ASP A 38 7.04 8.16 -0.60
C ASP A 38 6.38 8.86 -1.79
N SER A 39 7.16 9.21 -2.82
CA SER A 39 6.66 9.84 -4.04
C SER A 39 6.04 8.83 -5.00
N LEU A 40 6.20 7.53 -4.76
CA LEU A 40 5.61 6.53 -5.63
C LEU A 40 4.08 6.46 -5.42
N PRO A 41 3.32 6.17 -6.48
CA PRO A 41 1.88 5.93 -6.39
C PRO A 41 1.57 4.57 -5.74
N VAL A 42 2.56 3.87 -5.20
CA VAL A 42 2.45 2.54 -4.60
C VAL A 42 3.13 2.53 -3.23
N VAL A 43 2.65 1.67 -2.34
CA VAL A 43 3.36 1.36 -1.09
C VAL A 43 4.26 0.17 -1.37
N TYR A 44 5.57 0.28 -1.11
CA TYR A 44 6.51 -0.82 -1.33
C TYR A 44 6.97 -1.46 -0.02
N CYS A 45 6.91 -2.78 0.04
CA CYS A 45 7.43 -3.59 1.14
C CYS A 45 8.35 -4.68 0.61
N ALA A 46 9.27 -5.14 1.45
CA ALA A 46 10.14 -6.26 1.12
C ALA A 46 9.97 -7.42 2.08
N SER A 47 9.84 -8.62 1.51
CA SER A 47 9.73 -9.87 2.25
C SER A 47 10.58 -10.93 1.55
N ARG A 48 11.35 -11.69 2.33
CA ARG A 48 12.30 -12.71 1.83
C ARG A 48 11.66 -13.71 0.85
N ASN A 49 10.38 -14.01 1.07
CA ASN A 49 9.64 -15.02 0.34
C ASN A 49 8.65 -14.41 -0.68
N VAL A 50 8.60 -13.08 -0.80
CA VAL A 50 7.81 -12.35 -1.80
C VAL A 50 6.31 -12.68 -1.81
N TRP A 51 5.80 -13.13 -0.69
CA TRP A 51 4.39 -13.43 -0.46
C TRP A 51 3.82 -12.52 0.62
N MET A 52 2.49 -12.37 0.61
CA MET A 52 1.78 -11.73 1.69
C MET A 52 2.01 -12.54 2.97
N ASN A 53 2.42 -11.89 4.05
CA ASN A 53 2.37 -12.48 5.38
C ASN A 53 1.25 -11.81 6.19
N SER A 54 0.83 -12.46 7.27
CA SER A 54 -0.27 -11.97 8.10
C SER A 54 0.06 -10.64 8.80
N GLU A 55 1.33 -10.41 9.12
CA GLU A 55 1.81 -9.16 9.75
C GLU A 55 1.71 -7.97 8.80
N LEU A 56 2.25 -8.08 7.58
CA LEU A 56 2.14 -7.06 6.52
C LEU A 56 0.68 -6.80 6.19
N PHE A 57 -0.16 -7.84 6.13
CA PHE A 57 -1.59 -7.66 5.91
C PHE A 57 -2.25 -6.86 7.03
N LYS A 58 -1.95 -7.18 8.29
CA LYS A 58 -2.46 -6.44 9.45
C LYS A 58 -1.99 -4.99 9.46
N GLU A 59 -0.71 -4.75 9.18
CA GLU A 59 -0.16 -3.38 9.09
C GLU A 59 -0.85 -2.60 7.98
N CYS A 60 -0.98 -3.19 6.78
CA CYS A 60 -1.66 -2.55 5.67
C CYS A 60 -3.13 -2.26 5.99
N MET A 61 -3.83 -3.17 6.69
CA MET A 61 -5.20 -2.90 7.14
C MET A 61 -5.27 -1.80 8.20
N LYS A 62 -4.31 -1.70 9.12
CA LYS A 62 -4.27 -0.63 10.13
C LYS A 62 -4.03 0.74 9.49
N ASP A 63 -3.08 0.85 8.57
CA ASP A 63 -2.87 2.11 7.83
C ASP A 63 -4.07 2.43 6.95
N TRP A 64 -4.71 1.41 6.36
CA TRP A 64 -5.95 1.59 5.63
C TRP A 64 -7.03 2.21 6.51
N ASP A 65 -7.31 1.58 7.65
CA ASP A 65 -8.30 2.02 8.62
C ASP A 65 -8.01 3.44 9.12
N ARG A 66 -6.76 3.74 9.51
CA ARG A 66 -6.36 5.09 9.94
C ARG A 66 -6.63 6.15 8.88
N GLU A 67 -6.28 5.88 7.63
CA GLU A 67 -6.51 6.84 6.55
C GLU A 67 -8.00 6.95 6.19
N LEU A 68 -8.80 5.87 6.31
CA LEU A 68 -10.25 5.93 6.17
C LEU A 68 -10.90 6.77 7.27
N GLN A 69 -10.46 6.62 8.52
CA GLN A 69 -10.91 7.44 9.64
C GLN A 69 -10.57 8.93 9.40
N CYS A 70 -9.37 9.24 8.91
CA CYS A 70 -8.99 10.60 8.54
C CYS A 70 -9.84 11.17 7.39
N GLN A 71 -10.22 10.36 6.40
CA GLN A 71 -11.09 10.81 5.31
C GLN A 71 -12.55 10.98 5.75
N SER A 72 -13.09 10.06 6.55
CA SER A 72 -14.43 10.17 7.14
C SER A 72 -14.59 11.44 7.99
N ARG A 73 -13.53 11.84 8.70
CA ARG A 73 -13.46 13.10 9.47
C ARG A 73 -13.45 14.36 8.59
N LYS A 74 -13.09 14.27 7.30
CA LYS A 74 -13.11 15.41 6.37
C LYS A 74 -14.47 15.59 5.70
N SER A 75 -15.23 14.52 5.51
CA SER A 75 -16.58 14.57 4.92
C SER A 75 -17.62 15.18 5.86
N ALA A 76 -17.36 15.21 7.18
CA ALA A 76 -18.29 15.71 8.19
C ALA A 76 -18.18 17.23 8.46
N SER A 77 -17.25 17.93 7.81
CA SER A 77 -17.03 19.39 7.99
C SER A 77 -17.55 20.25 6.84
N SER A 78 -18.30 19.66 5.90
CA SER A 78 -18.99 20.39 4.83
C SER A 78 -20.49 20.11 4.91
N SER A 79 -21.12 20.66 5.96
CA SER A 79 -22.56 20.90 6.05
C SER A 79 -22.77 22.16 6.87
#